data_AF-A0A953QH99-F1
#
_entry.id   AF-A0A953QH99-F1
#
_cell.length_a   1.000
_cell.length_b   1.000
_cell.length_c   1.000
_cell.angle_alpha   90.00
_cell.angle_beta   90.00
_cell.angle_gamma   90.00
#
_symmetry.space_group_name_H-M   'P 1'
#
loop_
_entity.id
_entity.type
_entity.pdbx_description
1 polymer ?
#
loop_
_entity_poly.entity_id
_entity_poly.type
_entity_poly.pdbx_seq_one_letter_code
_entity_poly.pdbx_strand_id
1 'polypeptide(L)'
;MQKQKTNPERSTSRRAFFMGASAVGAALVPALLPKGRAQEIKGVNESGIMGPDVVRCASRLACLCGSCKNTVGDCAMLECGYCAPMRKRIAAMQADGHSDDDIVAAIVKENGKQALASPPTQGFSLFAWTAPWIAIAIGLAAIFAFIRRFSAKPQPAGEADTELLDRYQDRIEKDTAKLD
;
A
#
# COMPACT_ATOMS: atom_id res chain seq x y z
N MET A 1 34.68 -32.69 -25.06
CA MET A 1 33.72 -33.81 -24.92
C MET A 1 32.29 -33.25 -24.89
N GLN A 2 31.79 -32.75 -26.03
CA GLN A 2 30.39 -32.36 -26.22
C GLN A 2 29.66 -33.53 -26.88
N LYS A 3 28.59 -34.04 -26.26
CA LYS A 3 27.60 -34.89 -26.93
C LYS A 3 26.38 -34.04 -27.27
N GLN A 4 26.35 -33.50 -28.48
CA GLN A 4 25.11 -33.13 -29.13
C GLN A 4 24.37 -34.42 -29.51
N LYS A 5 23.18 -34.65 -28.94
CA LYS A 5 22.20 -35.58 -29.51
C LYS A 5 21.36 -34.77 -30.49
N THR A 6 21.74 -34.85 -31.76
CA THR A 6 20.92 -34.50 -32.90
C THR A 6 19.71 -35.43 -32.93
N ASN A 7 18.50 -34.88 -33.02
CA ASN A 7 17.26 -35.61 -33.24
C ASN A 7 16.88 -35.46 -34.73
N PRO A 8 17.05 -36.51 -35.55
CA PRO A 8 16.70 -36.48 -36.97
C PRO A 8 15.34 -37.16 -37.23
N GLU A 9 14.77 -36.85 -38.41
CA GLU A 9 13.71 -37.60 -39.11
C GLU A 9 12.26 -37.32 -38.68
N ARG A 10 11.57 -36.51 -39.50
CA ARG A 10 10.65 -36.95 -40.58
C ARG A 10 9.27 -37.35 -40.06
N SER A 11 8.29 -36.49 -40.32
CA SER A 11 7.44 -36.65 -41.53
C SER A 11 6.73 -38.00 -41.54
N THR A 12 5.65 -38.12 -40.78
CA THR A 12 4.54 -39.02 -41.12
C THR A 12 3.29 -38.52 -40.40
N SER A 13 2.13 -38.66 -41.06
CA SER A 13 0.78 -38.36 -40.58
C SER A 13 0.32 -36.93 -40.90
N ARG A 14 -0.61 -36.65 -41.82
CA ARG A 14 -1.59 -37.47 -42.56
C ARG A 14 -1.97 -36.71 -43.83
N ARG A 15 -1.77 -37.32 -45.01
CA ARG A 15 -2.46 -36.95 -46.25
C ARG A 15 -3.74 -37.78 -46.33
N ALA A 16 -4.89 -37.12 -46.48
CA ALA A 16 -5.99 -37.49 -47.37
C ALA A 16 -7.19 -36.56 -47.01
N PHE A 17 -7.48 -35.54 -47.80
CA PHE A 17 -8.39 -35.62 -48.95
C PHE A 17 -9.81 -36.10 -48.56
N PHE A 18 -10.65 -35.16 -48.15
CA PHE A 18 -12.10 -35.13 -48.31
C PHE A 18 -12.45 -33.64 -48.30
N MET A 19 -12.45 -32.93 -49.43
CA MET A 19 -13.50 -32.92 -50.46
C MET A 19 -14.89 -32.83 -49.82
N GLY A 20 -15.33 -31.60 -49.59
CA GLY A 20 -16.65 -31.26 -49.06
C GLY A 20 -16.91 -29.77 -49.21
N ALA A 21 -17.47 -29.39 -50.35
CA ALA A 21 -17.83 -28.04 -50.72
C ALA A 21 -19.01 -27.51 -49.87
N SER A 22 -18.93 -26.26 -49.42
CA SER A 22 -20.05 -25.32 -49.48
C SER A 22 -19.56 -23.91 -49.17
N ALA A 23 -19.76 -23.04 -50.14
CA ALA A 23 -19.37 -21.65 -50.16
C ALA A 23 -20.42 -20.78 -49.47
N VAL A 24 -20.01 -19.92 -48.53
CA VAL A 24 -20.66 -18.61 -48.28
C VAL A 24 -19.62 -17.64 -47.68
N GLY A 25 -19.31 -16.56 -48.41
CA GLY A 25 -19.06 -15.23 -47.85
C GLY A 25 -17.72 -14.95 -47.15
N ALA A 26 -16.62 -14.87 -47.92
CA ALA A 26 -15.39 -14.20 -47.48
C ALA A 26 -15.34 -12.77 -48.07
N ALA A 27 -15.57 -11.75 -47.26
CA ALA A 27 -15.21 -10.37 -47.60
C ALA A 27 -14.82 -9.57 -46.34
N LEU A 28 -13.51 -9.53 -46.10
CA LEU A 28 -12.72 -8.38 -45.64
C LEU A 28 -13.08 -7.75 -44.27
N VAL A 29 -12.57 -8.36 -43.20
CA VAL A 29 -12.16 -7.62 -42.00
C VAL A 29 -10.67 -7.29 -42.19
N PRO A 30 -10.27 -6.02 -42.37
CA PRO A 30 -8.86 -5.68 -42.39
C PRO A 30 -8.30 -5.94 -41.00
N ALA A 31 -7.38 -6.89 -40.92
CA ALA A 31 -6.60 -7.23 -39.76
C ALA A 31 -5.79 -6.01 -39.30
N LEU A 32 -6.34 -5.23 -38.38
CA LEU A 32 -5.58 -4.31 -37.54
C LEU A 32 -4.97 -5.15 -36.40
N LEU A 33 -3.97 -5.96 -36.75
CA LEU A 33 -3.10 -6.60 -35.77
C LEU A 33 -2.42 -5.49 -34.95
N PRO A 34 -2.60 -5.41 -33.62
CA PRO A 34 -1.70 -4.61 -32.82
C PRO A 34 -0.29 -5.13 -33.10
N LYS A 35 0.62 -4.22 -33.40
CA LYS A 35 2.06 -4.49 -33.52
C LYS A 35 2.56 -4.95 -32.16
N GLY A 36 2.29 -6.21 -31.83
CA GLY A 36 2.96 -6.95 -30.78
C GLY A 36 4.40 -7.12 -31.24
N ARG A 37 5.22 -6.10 -30.99
CA ARG A 37 6.65 -6.24 -31.03
C ARG A 37 6.99 -7.17 -29.87
N ALA A 38 6.97 -8.47 -30.14
CA ALA A 38 7.68 -9.45 -29.34
C ALA A 38 9.15 -9.04 -29.39
N GLN A 39 9.57 -8.21 -28.43
CA GLN A 39 10.98 -7.91 -28.25
C GLN A 39 11.60 -9.19 -27.69
N GLU A 40 12.33 -9.85 -28.58
CA GLU A 40 13.39 -10.79 -28.25
C GLU A 40 14.12 -10.29 -27.00
N ILE A 41 14.06 -11.08 -25.92
CA ILE A 41 14.73 -10.80 -24.65
C ILE A 41 16.24 -10.84 -24.94
N LYS A 42 16.79 -9.70 -25.36
CA LYS A 42 18.24 -9.47 -25.35
C LYS A 42 18.64 -9.55 -23.89
N GLY A 43 19.44 -10.57 -23.58
CA GLY A 43 19.85 -10.90 -22.22
C GLY A 43 20.11 -9.65 -21.41
N VAL A 44 19.40 -9.52 -20.28
CA VAL A 44 19.63 -8.47 -19.30
C VAL A 44 21.11 -8.51 -18.94
N ASN A 45 21.83 -7.47 -19.34
CA ASN A 45 23.21 -7.24 -18.94
C ASN A 45 23.28 -7.20 -17.41
N GLU A 46 24.31 -7.80 -16.81
CA GLU A 46 24.46 -7.82 -15.35
C GLU A 46 24.47 -6.41 -14.74
N SER A 47 25.01 -5.44 -15.48
CA SER A 47 24.98 -4.01 -15.15
C SER A 47 23.59 -3.37 -15.25
N GLY A 48 22.66 -3.94 -16.03
CA GLY A 48 21.26 -3.51 -16.09
C GLY A 48 20.44 -3.94 -14.88
N ILE A 49 20.84 -5.01 -14.18
CA ILE A 49 20.14 -5.53 -12.99
C ILE A 49 20.18 -4.52 -11.83
N MET A 50 21.19 -3.66 -11.80
CA MET A 50 21.36 -2.58 -10.81
C MET A 50 21.22 -1.20 -11.45
N GLY A 51 20.55 -1.09 -12.60
CA GLY A 51 20.27 0.19 -13.23
C GLY A 51 19.36 1.07 -12.36
N PRO A 52 19.41 2.40 -12.54
CA PRO A 52 18.60 3.33 -11.74
C PRO A 52 17.10 3.05 -11.86
N ASP A 53 16.63 2.58 -13.01
CA ASP A 53 15.22 2.21 -13.21
C ASP A 53 14.81 0.97 -12.41
N VAL A 54 15.66 -0.06 -12.41
CA VAL A 54 15.40 -1.29 -11.66
C VAL A 54 15.43 -1.00 -10.17
N VAL A 55 16.39 -0.18 -9.70
CA VAL A 55 16.49 0.23 -8.29
C VAL A 55 15.28 1.07 -7.87
N ARG A 56 14.80 1.98 -8.73
CA ARG A 56 13.59 2.78 -8.46
C ARG A 56 12.34 1.91 -8.26
N CYS A 57 12.17 0.87 -9.07
CA CYS A 57 11.06 -0.06 -8.89
C CYS A 57 11.29 -0.98 -7.68
N ALA A 58 12.51 -1.47 -7.49
CA ALA A 58 12.87 -2.42 -6.44
C ALA A 58 12.82 -1.81 -5.03
N SER A 59 13.01 -0.50 -4.88
CA SER A 59 12.88 0.20 -3.58
C SER A 59 11.43 0.26 -3.09
N ARG A 60 10.44 0.12 -3.97
CA ARG A 60 9.01 0.02 -3.60
C ARG A 60 8.65 -1.36 -3.06
N LEU A 61 9.54 -2.34 -3.22
CA LEU A 61 9.31 -3.74 -2.86
C LEU A 61 10.14 -4.12 -1.63
N ALA A 62 9.50 -4.76 -0.66
CA ALA A 62 10.15 -5.32 0.50
C ALA A 62 10.85 -6.65 0.16
N CYS A 63 11.99 -6.91 0.78
CA CYS A 63 12.63 -8.21 0.71
C CYS A 63 11.93 -9.22 1.64
N LEU A 64 11.67 -10.42 1.13
CA LEU A 64 11.04 -11.52 1.88
C LEU A 64 12.05 -12.62 2.29
N CYS A 65 13.35 -12.29 2.30
CA CYS A 65 14.45 -13.18 2.68
C CYS A 65 14.36 -13.69 4.14
N GLY A 66 13.59 -13.02 5.01
CA GLY A 66 13.48 -13.33 6.45
C GLY A 66 14.68 -12.91 7.30
N SER A 67 15.89 -12.84 6.73
CA SER A 67 17.13 -12.42 7.42
C SER A 67 17.36 -10.90 7.41
N CYS A 68 16.79 -10.22 6.43
CA CYS A 68 17.05 -8.84 6.06
C CYS A 68 15.72 -8.06 5.98
N LYS A 69 15.65 -6.88 6.60
CA LYS A 69 14.45 -6.01 6.60
C LYS A 69 14.59 -4.83 5.62
N ASN A 70 15.37 -5.02 4.56
CA ASN A 70 15.61 -4.00 3.54
C ASN A 70 14.66 -4.17 2.35
N THR A 71 14.62 -3.16 1.49
CA THR A 71 13.95 -3.27 0.19
C THR A 71 14.76 -4.15 -0.77
N VAL A 72 14.13 -4.59 -1.86
CA VAL A 72 14.84 -5.30 -2.94
C VAL A 72 15.85 -4.39 -3.61
N GLY A 73 15.64 -3.06 -3.60
CA GLY A 73 16.60 -2.07 -4.10
C GLY A 73 17.85 -1.97 -3.25
N ASP A 74 17.68 -1.80 -1.94
CA ASP A 74 18.75 -1.40 -1.00
C ASP A 74 19.49 -2.58 -0.33
N CYS A 75 19.11 -3.82 -0.64
CA CYS A 75 19.74 -4.99 -0.04
C CYS A 75 21.18 -5.17 -0.57
N ALA A 76 22.17 -4.95 0.30
CA ALA A 76 23.61 -5.08 0.01
C ALA A 76 24.16 -6.51 0.22
N MET A 77 23.31 -7.50 0.53
CA MET A 77 23.76 -8.87 0.77
C MET A 77 24.13 -9.55 -0.55
N LEU A 78 25.40 -9.99 -0.67
CA LEU A 78 25.94 -10.56 -1.91
C LEU A 78 25.21 -11.84 -2.34
N GLU A 79 24.86 -12.71 -1.40
CA GLU A 79 24.24 -14.02 -1.67
C GLU A 79 22.80 -14.08 -1.11
N CYS A 80 21.96 -13.11 -1.47
CA CYS A 80 20.54 -13.18 -1.10
C CYS A 80 19.76 -14.01 -2.13
N GLY A 81 19.26 -15.18 -1.72
CA GLY A 81 18.45 -16.07 -2.57
C GLY A 81 17.12 -15.47 -3.05
N TYR A 82 16.68 -14.35 -2.50
CA TYR A 82 15.44 -13.67 -2.89
C TYR A 82 15.69 -12.40 -3.73
N CYS A 83 16.58 -11.49 -3.28
CA CYS A 83 16.80 -10.22 -3.97
C CYS A 83 17.42 -10.38 -5.37
N ALA A 84 18.39 -11.28 -5.52
CA ALA A 84 19.10 -11.46 -6.80
C ALA A 84 18.17 -11.92 -7.94
N PRO A 85 17.36 -12.98 -7.80
CA PRO A 85 16.40 -13.36 -8.85
C PRO A 85 15.28 -12.32 -9.02
N MET A 86 14.88 -11.63 -7.94
CA MET A 86 13.83 -10.61 -8.03
C MET A 86 14.25 -9.39 -8.84
N ARG A 87 15.47 -8.88 -8.67
CA ARG A 87 16.01 -7.79 -9.49
C ARG A 87 16.10 -8.17 -10.97
N LYS A 88 16.52 -9.41 -11.26
CA LYS A 88 16.54 -9.96 -12.63
C LYS A 88 15.14 -9.96 -13.26
N ARG A 89 14.13 -10.35 -12.48
CA ARG A 89 12.74 -10.36 -12.93
C ARG A 89 12.20 -8.96 -13.19
N ILE A 90 12.46 -8.00 -12.30
CA ILE A 90 12.09 -6.59 -12.50
C ILE A 90 12.74 -6.03 -13.75
N ALA A 91 14.05 -6.27 -13.93
CA ALA A 91 14.78 -5.84 -15.13
C ALA A 91 14.21 -6.44 -16.42
N ALA A 92 13.81 -7.72 -16.41
CA ALA A 92 13.16 -8.34 -17.56
C ALA A 92 11.80 -7.69 -17.88
N MET A 93 10.95 -7.46 -16.87
CA MET A 93 9.65 -6.82 -17.10
C MET A 93 9.77 -5.35 -17.54
N GLN A 94 10.78 -4.63 -17.07
CA GLN A 94 11.09 -3.28 -17.57
C GLN A 94 11.59 -3.31 -19.02
N ALA A 95 12.40 -4.31 -19.39
CA ALA A 95 12.83 -4.50 -20.78
C ALA A 95 11.66 -4.85 -21.72
N ASP A 96 10.64 -5.54 -21.21
CA ASP A 96 9.38 -5.84 -21.91
C ASP A 96 8.45 -4.61 -22.02
N GLY A 97 8.80 -3.48 -21.39
CA GLY A 97 8.05 -2.23 -21.46
C GLY A 97 6.90 -2.11 -20.46
N HIS A 98 6.86 -2.94 -19.42
CA HIS A 98 5.89 -2.78 -18.33
C HIS A 98 6.15 -1.51 -17.50
N SER A 99 5.09 -0.88 -17.02
CA SER A 99 5.21 0.24 -16.09
C SER A 99 5.65 -0.23 -14.70
N ASP A 100 6.31 0.65 -13.94
CA ASP A 100 6.75 0.34 -12.57
C ASP A 100 5.56 -0.09 -11.67
N ASP A 101 4.37 0.48 -11.89
CA ASP A 101 3.16 0.15 -11.11
C ASP A 101 2.60 -1.23 -11.48
N ASP A 102 2.62 -1.61 -12.77
CA ASP A 102 2.22 -2.94 -13.22
C ASP A 102 3.16 -4.02 -12.68
N ILE A 103 4.46 -3.73 -12.65
CA ILE A 103 5.48 -4.63 -12.10
C ILE A 103 5.23 -4.88 -10.62
N VAL A 104 5.00 -3.81 -9.85
CA VAL A 104 4.68 -3.92 -8.42
C VAL A 104 3.37 -4.69 -8.24
N ALA A 105 2.33 -4.39 -9.00
CA ALA A 105 1.04 -5.09 -8.91
C ALA A 105 1.16 -6.59 -9.21
N ALA A 106 1.94 -6.97 -10.22
CA ALA A 106 2.19 -8.38 -10.56
C ALA A 106 2.93 -9.10 -9.41
N ILE A 107 3.96 -8.46 -8.86
CA ILE A 107 4.75 -9.02 -7.74
C ILE A 107 3.90 -9.16 -6.47
N VAL A 108 3.04 -8.19 -6.19
CA VAL A 108 2.13 -8.19 -5.02
C VAL A 108 1.02 -9.22 -5.18
N LYS A 109 0.56 -9.48 -6.39
CA LYS A 109 -0.40 -10.55 -6.67
C LYS A 109 0.16 -11.93 -6.31
N GLU A 110 1.46 -12.14 -6.52
CA GLU A 110 2.13 -13.42 -6.25
C GLU A 110 2.61 -13.56 -4.80
N ASN A 111 3.22 -12.50 -4.24
CA ASN A 111 3.86 -12.54 -2.92
C ASN A 111 2.96 -11.95 -1.81
N GLY A 112 1.79 -11.41 -2.17
CA GLY A 112 0.88 -10.76 -1.25
C GLY A 112 1.31 -9.35 -0.82
N LYS A 113 0.53 -8.76 0.08
CA LYS A 113 0.73 -7.39 0.59
C LYS A 113 2.02 -7.19 1.40
N GLN A 114 2.69 -8.28 1.79
CA GLN A 114 3.97 -8.25 2.50
C GLN A 114 5.14 -7.85 1.59
N ALA A 115 4.98 -7.96 0.26
CA ALA A 115 6.01 -7.58 -0.70
C ALA A 115 6.10 -6.06 -0.95
N LEU A 116 5.19 -5.25 -0.42
CA LEU A 116 5.31 -3.79 -0.50
C LEU A 116 6.22 -3.29 0.62
N ALA A 117 7.14 -2.38 0.28
CA ALA A 117 7.97 -1.67 1.27
C ALA A 117 7.14 -0.81 2.22
N SER A 118 5.99 -0.30 1.76
CA SER A 118 5.02 0.41 2.59
C SER A 118 3.74 -0.43 2.73
N PRO A 119 3.26 -0.69 3.96
CA PRO A 119 1.99 -1.38 4.15
C PRO A 119 0.89 -0.59 3.41
N PRO A 120 0.05 -1.25 2.59
CA PRO A 120 -0.94 -0.56 1.77
C PRO A 120 -1.83 0.31 2.67
N THR A 121 -1.85 1.60 2.38
CA THR A 121 -2.52 2.67 3.14
C THR A 121 -4.05 2.62 3.06
N GLN A 122 -4.63 1.47 2.72
CA GLN A 122 -6.05 1.31 2.55
C GLN A 122 -6.62 0.57 3.78
N GLY A 123 -7.23 1.34 4.69
CA GLY A 123 -8.00 0.84 5.83
C GLY A 123 -7.34 1.04 7.18
N PHE A 124 -6.19 0.40 7.44
CA PHE A 124 -5.57 0.46 8.78
C PHE A 124 -4.93 1.82 9.10
N SER A 125 -4.40 2.51 8.09
CA SER A 125 -3.84 3.87 8.22
C SER A 125 -4.88 4.89 8.71
N LEU A 126 -6.13 4.77 8.21
CA LEU A 126 -7.23 5.64 8.60
C LEU A 126 -7.58 5.42 10.06
N PHE A 127 -7.79 4.17 10.50
CA PHE A 127 -8.06 3.87 11.91
C PHE A 127 -6.90 4.29 12.82
N ALA A 128 -5.65 4.08 12.41
CA ALA A 128 -4.49 4.51 13.18
C ALA A 128 -4.45 6.04 13.40
N TRP A 129 -4.93 6.82 12.43
CA TRP A 129 -5.00 8.28 12.54
C TRP A 129 -6.27 8.80 13.22
N THR A 130 -7.41 8.13 13.06
CA THR A 130 -8.69 8.56 13.67
C THR A 130 -8.86 8.06 15.10
N ALA A 131 -8.18 6.98 15.49
CA ALA A 131 -8.28 6.41 16.84
C ALA A 131 -7.96 7.41 17.97
N PRO A 132 -6.91 8.25 17.89
CA PRO A 132 -6.64 9.26 18.92
C PRO A 132 -7.81 10.23 19.13
N TRP A 133 -8.42 10.72 18.04
CA TRP A 133 -9.55 11.64 18.10
C TRP A 133 -10.80 11.00 18.68
N ILE A 134 -11.09 9.75 18.29
CA ILE A 134 -12.22 8.99 18.82
C ILE A 134 -12.03 8.72 20.31
N ALA A 135 -10.82 8.33 20.74
CA ALA A 135 -10.53 8.10 22.15
C ALA A 135 -10.72 9.37 22.99
N ILE A 136 -10.26 10.53 22.51
CA ILE A 136 -10.48 11.82 23.17
C ILE A 136 -11.97 12.17 23.22
N ALA A 137 -12.69 12.03 22.10
CA ALA A 137 -14.11 12.33 22.04
C ALA A 137 -14.93 11.47 23.01
N ILE A 138 -14.63 10.17 23.10
CA ILE A 138 -15.28 9.26 24.04
C ILE A 138 -14.93 9.64 25.48
N GLY A 139 -13.65 9.94 25.78
CA GLY A 139 -13.23 10.37 27.11
C GLY A 139 -13.92 11.64 27.57
N LEU A 140 -13.96 12.68 26.71
CA LEU A 140 -14.65 13.93 26.99
C LEU A 140 -16.17 13.74 27.15
N ALA A 141 -16.79 12.92 26.29
CA ALA A 141 -18.21 12.62 26.40
C ALA A 141 -18.54 11.89 27.71
N ALA A 142 -17.70 10.94 28.12
CA ALA A 142 -17.86 10.23 29.39
C ALA A 142 -17.74 11.17 30.60
N ILE A 143 -16.73 12.04 30.61
CA ILE A 143 -16.54 13.06 31.66
C ILE A 143 -17.73 14.02 31.68
N PHE A 144 -18.15 14.53 30.52
CA PHE A 144 -19.28 15.45 30.42
C PHE A 144 -20.59 14.80 30.91
N ALA A 145 -20.85 13.56 30.51
CA ALA A 145 -22.01 12.80 30.97
C ALA A 145 -21.94 12.54 32.49
N PHE A 146 -20.77 12.21 33.03
CA PHE A 146 -20.56 12.03 34.46
C PHE A 146 -20.84 13.32 35.23
N ILE A 147 -20.24 14.45 34.81
CA ILE A 147 -20.51 15.76 35.41
C ILE A 147 -22.00 16.08 35.33
N ARG A 148 -22.64 15.91 34.17
CA ARG A 148 -24.07 16.22 34.01
C ARG A 148 -24.98 15.28 34.81
N ARG A 149 -24.55 14.05 35.08
CA ARG A 149 -25.30 13.06 35.86
C ARG A 149 -25.21 13.29 37.38
N PHE A 150 -24.08 13.80 37.85
CA PHE A 150 -23.77 14.01 39.27
C PHE A 150 -23.78 15.47 39.72
N SER A 151 -23.76 16.42 38.78
CA SER A 151 -24.00 17.82 39.07
C SER A 151 -25.48 17.96 39.39
N ALA A 152 -25.77 18.17 40.68
CA ALA A 152 -27.09 18.63 41.10
C ALA A 152 -27.46 19.84 40.24
N LYS A 153 -28.73 19.93 39.82
CA LYS A 153 -29.25 21.13 39.14
C LYS A 153 -28.68 22.35 39.87
N PRO A 154 -28.01 23.30 39.19
CA PRO A 154 -27.70 24.56 39.83
C PRO A 154 -29.03 25.06 40.37
N GLN A 155 -29.14 25.10 41.70
CA GLN A 155 -30.28 25.75 42.29
C GLN A 155 -30.22 27.16 41.71
N PRO A 156 -31.31 27.69 41.12
CA PRO A 156 -31.34 29.13 40.85
C PRO A 156 -30.88 29.77 42.15
N ALA A 157 -29.89 30.66 42.08
CA ALA A 157 -29.46 31.40 43.26
C ALA A 157 -30.74 32.00 43.83
N GLY A 158 -31.25 31.38 44.90
CA GLY A 158 -32.46 31.85 45.55
C GLY A 158 -32.18 33.27 45.96
N GLU A 159 -33.18 34.14 45.86
CA GLU A 159 -33.14 35.53 46.29
C GLU A 159 -32.22 35.63 47.52
N ALA A 160 -31.00 36.14 47.29
CA ALA A 160 -29.99 36.12 48.33
C ALA A 160 -30.48 37.12 49.38
N ASP A 161 -30.65 36.63 50.62
CA ASP A 161 -31.22 37.42 51.70
C ASP A 161 -30.43 38.72 51.83
N THR A 162 -31.03 39.83 51.41
CA THR A 162 -30.30 41.09 51.14
C THR A 162 -29.68 41.64 52.41
N GLU A 163 -30.33 41.42 53.56
CA GLU A 163 -29.82 41.77 54.88
C GLU A 163 -28.55 40.98 55.26
N LEU A 164 -28.47 39.70 54.89
CA LEU A 164 -27.25 38.91 55.13
C LEU A 164 -26.11 39.35 54.22
N LEU A 165 -26.40 39.69 52.96
CA LEU A 165 -25.40 40.23 52.02
C LEU A 165 -24.79 41.53 52.56
N ASP A 166 -25.62 42.47 53.01
CA ASP A 166 -25.17 43.75 53.57
C ASP A 166 -24.29 43.53 54.81
N ARG A 167 -24.67 42.60 55.71
CA ARG A 167 -23.85 42.24 56.87
C ARG A 167 -22.48 41.67 56.49
N TYR A 168 -22.40 40.86 55.44
CA TYR A 168 -21.11 40.34 54.95
C TYR A 168 -20.27 41.45 54.30
N GLN A 169 -20.90 42.37 53.59
CA GLN A 169 -20.26 43.53 52.98
C GLN A 169 -19.62 44.43 54.03
N ASP A 170 -20.36 44.80 55.07
CA ASP A 170 -19.86 45.59 56.22
C ASP A 170 -18.65 44.94 56.90
N ARG A 171 -18.64 43.61 56.99
CA ARG A 171 -17.55 42.87 57.63
C ARG A 171 -16.30 42.85 56.73
N ILE A 172 -16.47 42.66 55.42
CA ILE A 172 -15.38 42.77 54.44
C ILE A 172 -14.79 44.17 54.52
N GLU A 173 -15.61 45.22 54.52
CA GLU A 173 -15.12 46.60 54.57
C GLU A 173 -14.33 46.90 55.84
N LYS A 174 -14.80 46.43 57.01
CA LYS A 174 -14.06 46.53 58.28
C LYS A 174 -12.73 45.78 58.28
N ASP A 175 -12.70 44.58 57.71
CA ASP A 175 -11.46 43.79 57.64
C ASP A 175 -10.48 44.42 56.64
N THR A 176 -10.97 45.00 55.55
CA THR A 176 -10.15 45.70 54.56
C THR A 176 -9.56 46.99 55.16
N ALA A 177 -10.37 47.79 55.86
CA ALA A 177 -9.93 49.02 56.53
C ALA A 177 -8.96 48.80 57.70
N LYS A 178 -8.81 47.56 58.17
CA LYS A 178 -7.85 47.18 59.22
C LYS A 178 -6.50 46.74 58.65
N LEU A 179 -6.42 46.53 57.33
CA LEU A 179 -5.20 46.12 56.62
C LEU A 179 -4.43 47.32 56.03
N ASP A 180 -5.05 48.49 56.00
CA ASP A 180 -4.43 49.79 55.72
C ASP A 180 -3.97 50.48 57.02
#